data_AF-A0A2V7I075-F1
#
_entry.id   AF-A0A2V7I075-F1
#
_cell.length_a   1.000
_cell.length_b   1.000
_cell.length_c   1.000
_cell.angle_alpha   90.00
_cell.angle_beta   90.00
_cell.angle_gamma   90.00
#
_symmetry.space_group_name_H-M   'P 1'
#
loop_
_entity.id
_entity.type
_entity.pdbx_description
1 polymer ?
#
loop_
_entity_poly.entity_id
_entity_poly.type
_entity_poly.pdbx_seq_one_letter_code
_entity_poly.pdbx_strand_id
1 'polypeptide(L)'
;HQEVLGATLAAIAAEKAAIIRSGVAVSAAQAPEAADVLLARAAAVGVPLLMEGRELSVRVRARDLEAQTIDAAGPGWRLEGLRLPLLGV
;
A
#
# COMPACT_ATOMS: atom_id res chain seq x y z
N HIS A 1 10.83 -14.76 -3.07
CA HIS A 1 11.73 -14.07 -2.13
C HIS A 1 11.72 -14.65 -0.71
N GLN A 2 10.98 -15.73 -0.41
CA GLN A 2 11.03 -16.36 0.91
C GLN A 2 12.46 -16.81 1.29
N GLU A 3 13.24 -17.25 0.29
CA GLU A 3 14.65 -17.65 0.45
C GLU A 3 15.56 -16.53 0.99
N VAL A 4 15.18 -15.25 0.85
CA VAL A 4 15.99 -14.10 1.27
C VAL A 4 15.32 -13.33 2.42
N LEU A 5 13.99 -13.25 2.43
CA LEU A 5 13.23 -12.39 3.34
C LEU A 5 12.61 -13.17 4.52
N GLY A 6 12.78 -14.49 4.56
CA GLY A 6 12.21 -15.37 5.57
C GLY A 6 10.94 -16.10 5.10
N ALA A 7 10.54 -17.08 5.89
CA ALA A 7 9.48 -18.02 5.54
C ALA A 7 8.06 -17.57 5.96
N THR A 8 7.92 -16.47 6.70
CA THR A 8 6.63 -15.97 7.22
C THR A 8 6.31 -14.58 6.70
N LEU A 9 5.04 -14.21 6.58
CA LEU A 9 4.70 -12.84 6.13
C LEU A 9 5.19 -11.80 7.12
N ALA A 10 5.20 -12.09 8.42
CA ALA A 10 5.76 -11.20 9.43
C ALA A 10 7.26 -10.95 9.24
N ALA A 11 8.06 -12.00 8.94
CA ALA A 11 9.49 -11.84 8.65
C ALA A 11 9.72 -11.02 7.37
N ILE A 12 8.96 -11.34 6.32
CA ILE A 12 9.03 -10.61 5.05
C ILE A 12 8.63 -9.15 5.23
N ALA A 13 7.58 -8.89 6.01
CA ALA A 13 7.10 -7.54 6.31
C ALA A 13 8.12 -6.77 7.12
N ALA A 14 8.80 -7.39 8.10
CA ALA A 14 9.82 -6.74 8.90
C ALA A 14 11.00 -6.24 8.06
N GLU A 15 11.48 -7.09 7.14
CA GLU A 15 12.55 -6.72 6.21
C GLU A 15 12.13 -5.54 5.32
N LYS A 16 10.89 -5.56 4.80
CA LYS A 16 10.36 -4.45 4.01
C LYS A 16 10.15 -3.18 4.83
N ALA A 17 9.68 -3.31 6.07
CA ALA A 17 9.39 -2.17 6.95
C ALA A 17 10.67 -1.41 7.35
N ALA A 18 11.86 -2.01 7.17
CA ALA A 18 13.14 -1.35 7.43
C ALA A 18 13.35 -0.06 6.62
N ILE A 19 12.63 0.16 5.52
CA ILE A 19 12.67 1.43 4.76
C ILE A 19 11.79 2.53 5.35
N ILE A 20 10.88 2.20 6.28
CA ILE A 20 10.11 3.19 7.06
C ILE A 20 11.09 3.83 8.05
N ARG A 21 11.47 5.08 7.74
CA ARG A 21 12.53 5.81 8.47
C ARG A 21 12.22 7.30 8.67
N SER A 22 11.55 7.94 7.72
CA SER A 22 11.23 9.37 7.79
C SER A 22 10.11 9.73 6.80
N GLY A 23 9.57 10.95 6.90
CA GLY A 23 8.53 11.44 6.01
C GLY A 23 7.17 10.81 6.30
N VAL A 24 6.52 10.27 5.27
CA VAL A 24 5.24 9.55 5.37
C VAL A 24 5.42 8.19 4.71
N ALA A 25 5.03 7.13 5.40
CA ALA A 25 4.93 5.80 4.84
C ALA A 25 3.58 5.61 4.17
N VAL A 26 3.57 4.91 3.03
CA VAL A 26 2.36 4.58 2.28
C VAL A 26 2.36 3.09 2.01
N SER A 27 1.21 2.44 2.21
CA SER A 27 1.03 1.01 1.98
C SER A 27 -0.30 0.70 1.31
N ALA A 28 -0.32 -0.31 0.44
CA ALA A 28 -1.55 -0.98 0.03
C ALA A 28 -2.12 -1.78 1.21
N ALA A 29 -3.34 -2.30 1.07
CA ALA A 29 -3.95 -3.18 2.07
C ALA A 29 -3.05 -4.41 2.31
N GLN A 30 -2.89 -4.79 3.57
CA GLN A 30 -2.03 -5.90 3.98
C GLN A 30 -2.83 -6.98 4.71
N ALA A 31 -2.32 -8.21 4.72
CA ALA A 31 -2.77 -9.22 5.66
C ALA A 31 -2.51 -8.74 7.12
N PRO A 32 -3.33 -9.14 8.11
CA PRO A 32 -3.22 -8.65 9.49
C PRO A 32 -1.80 -8.73 10.07
N GLU A 33 -1.13 -9.88 9.91
CA GLU A 33 0.22 -10.10 10.44
C GLU A 33 1.30 -9.19 9.82
N ALA A 34 1.13 -8.76 8.57
CA ALA A 34 2.02 -7.79 7.94
C ALA A 34 1.65 -6.34 8.33
N ALA A 35 0.35 -6.05 8.46
CA ALA A 35 -0.14 -4.75 8.89
C ALA A 35 0.39 -4.39 10.29
N ASP A 36 0.36 -5.36 11.23
CA ASP A 36 0.86 -5.18 12.59
C ASP A 36 2.35 -4.81 12.61
N VAL A 37 3.16 -5.44 11.76
CA VAL A 37 4.59 -5.14 11.63
C VAL A 37 4.82 -3.73 11.11
N LEU A 38 4.09 -3.32 10.06
CA LEU A 38 4.20 -1.96 9.50
C LEU A 38 3.77 -0.90 10.51
N LEU A 39 2.66 -1.14 11.24
CA LEU A 39 2.16 -0.22 12.26
C LEU A 39 3.14 -0.08 13.42
N ALA A 40 3.66 -1.20 13.93
CA ALA A 40 4.65 -1.20 15.00
C ALA A 40 5.92 -0.45 14.57
N ARG A 41 6.40 -0.69 13.35
CA ARG A 41 7.57 0.01 12.83
C ARG A 41 7.33 1.51 12.68
N ALA A 42 6.22 1.90 12.06
CA ALA A 42 5.85 3.30 11.85
C ALA A 42 5.75 4.06 13.19
N ALA A 43 5.11 3.45 14.19
CA ALA A 43 5.02 3.99 15.55
C ALA A 43 6.40 4.13 16.20
N ALA A 44 7.26 3.11 16.10
CA ALA A 44 8.58 3.11 16.72
C ALA A 44 9.52 4.21 16.18
N VAL A 45 9.34 4.63 14.92
CA VAL A 45 10.14 5.72 14.31
C VAL A 45 9.37 7.04 14.17
N GLY A 46 8.14 7.12 14.67
CA GLY A 46 7.31 8.34 14.60
C GLY A 46 6.93 8.77 13.18
N VAL A 47 6.83 7.83 12.25
CA VAL A 47 6.45 8.09 10.84
C VAL A 47 4.95 7.84 10.67
N PRO A 48 4.16 8.80 10.16
CA PRO A 48 2.77 8.55 9.78
C PRO A 48 2.69 7.46 8.70
N LEU A 49 1.78 6.52 8.88
CA LEU A 49 1.48 5.46 7.90
C LEU A 49 0.09 5.67 7.32
N LEU A 50 0.00 5.91 6.01
CA LEU A 50 -1.25 5.95 5.26
C LEU A 50 -1.45 4.60 4.57
N MET A 51 -2.61 3.99 4.75
CA MET A 51 -2.91 2.66 4.21
C MET A 51 -4.18 2.66 3.37
N GLU A 52 -4.15 1.91 2.27
CA GLU A 52 -5.35 1.60 1.50
C GLU A 52 -6.38 0.87 2.39
N GLY A 53 -7.65 1.28 2.27
CA GLY A 53 -8.74 0.78 3.11
C GLY A 53 -8.87 1.52 4.44
N ARG A 54 -7.96 2.45 4.75
CA ARG A 54 -8.02 3.32 5.92
C ARG A 54 -8.03 4.80 5.53
N GLU A 55 -6.87 5.33 5.16
CA GLU A 55 -6.71 6.73 4.75
C GLU A 55 -6.72 6.89 3.23
N LEU A 56 -6.36 5.82 2.49
CA LEU A 56 -6.28 5.80 1.04
C LEU A 56 -7.35 4.89 0.45
N SER A 57 -7.82 5.22 -0.75
CA SER A 57 -8.73 4.35 -1.49
C SER A 57 -8.46 4.42 -2.99
N VAL A 58 -8.60 3.28 -3.65
CA VAL A 58 -8.61 3.15 -5.11
C VAL A 58 -9.83 2.34 -5.52
N ARG A 59 -10.59 2.84 -6.49
CA ARG A 59 -11.75 2.15 -7.05
C ARG A 59 -11.60 2.05 -8.56
N VAL A 60 -11.74 0.83 -9.09
CA VAL A 60 -11.80 0.62 -10.53
C VAL A 60 -13.20 0.96 -11.03
N ARG A 61 -13.29 1.84 -12.02
CA ARG A 61 -14.55 2.17 -12.72
C ARG A 61 -14.80 1.23 -13.89
N ALA A 62 -13.78 1.03 -14.72
CA ALA A 62 -13.84 0.22 -15.93
C ALA A 62 -12.47 -0.36 -16.26
N ARG A 63 -12.47 -1.47 -16.99
CA ARG A 63 -11.28 -2.08 -17.59
C ARG A 63 -11.61 -2.51 -19.01
N ASP A 64 -10.70 -2.27 -19.93
CA ASP A 64 -10.73 -2.80 -21.29
C ASP A 64 -9.31 -3.26 -21.69
N LEU A 65 -9.13 -3.64 -22.97
CA LEU A 65 -7.85 -4.12 -23.49
C LEU A 65 -6.81 -2.99 -23.73
N GLU A 66 -7.19 -1.73 -23.54
CA GLU A 66 -6.29 -0.60 -23.69
C GLU A 66 -5.89 -0.01 -22.34
N ALA A 67 -6.82 0.06 -21.40
CA ALA A 67 -6.63 0.76 -20.14
C ALA A 67 -7.57 0.31 -19.02
N GLN A 68 -7.17 0.68 -17.81
CA GLN A 68 -8.06 0.80 -16.66
C GLN A 68 -8.44 2.27 -16.46
N THR A 69 -9.67 2.50 -16.03
CA THR A 69 -10.11 3.79 -15.49
C THR A 69 -10.33 3.64 -13.99
N ILE A 70 -9.66 4.43 -13.18
CA ILE A 70 -9.75 4.37 -11.72
C ILE A 70 -10.10 5.73 -11.11
N ASP A 71 -10.68 5.68 -9.92
CA ASP A 71 -10.72 6.79 -8.99
C ASP A 71 -9.75 6.50 -7.84
N ALA A 72 -9.10 7.54 -7.34
CA ALA A 72 -8.24 7.47 -6.18
C ALA A 72 -8.57 8.63 -5.22
N ALA A 73 -8.49 8.37 -3.92
CA ALA A 73 -8.68 9.39 -2.91
C ALA A 73 -7.79 9.16 -1.69
N GLY A 74 -7.49 10.27 -1.01
CA GLY A 74 -6.75 10.29 0.24
C GLY A 74 -7.08 11.56 1.04
N PRO A 75 -6.37 11.82 2.16
CA PRO A 75 -6.65 12.98 2.98
C PRO A 75 -6.53 14.30 2.19
N GLY A 76 -7.65 15.01 2.04
CA GLY A 76 -7.69 16.33 1.40
C GLY A 76 -7.68 16.33 -0.13
N TRP A 77 -7.76 15.17 -0.80
CA TRP A 77 -7.76 15.11 -2.27
C TRP A 77 -8.58 13.96 -2.83
N ARG A 78 -9.03 14.13 -4.07
CA ARG A 78 -9.72 13.11 -4.85
C ARG A 78 -9.41 13.29 -6.33
N LEU A 79 -9.14 12.19 -7.01
CA LEU A 79 -8.88 12.12 -8.44
C LEU A 79 -9.90 11.15 -9.04
N GLU A 80 -10.59 11.58 -10.10
CA GLU A 80 -11.60 10.77 -10.77
C GLU A 80 -11.23 10.53 -12.23
N GLY A 81 -11.57 9.36 -12.74
CA GLY A 81 -11.42 9.04 -14.16
C GLY A 81 -9.95 8.98 -14.62
N LEU A 82 -9.02 8.62 -13.73
CA LEU A 82 -7.62 8.44 -14.09
C LEU A 82 -7.47 7.25 -15.04
N ARG A 83 -6.93 7.50 -16.24
CA ARG A 83 -6.64 6.45 -17.23
C ARG A 83 -5.25 5.87 -17.00
N LEU A 84 -5.17 4.58 -16.74
CA LEU A 84 -3.93 3.81 -16.60
C LEU A 84 -3.79 2.86 -17.79
N PRO A 85 -2.77 3.00 -18.65
CA PRO A 85 -2.53 2.09 -19.79
C PRO A 85 -1.89 0.77 -19.32
N LEU A 86 -2.51 0.13 -18.33
CA LEU A 86 -2.14 -1.14 -17.73
C LEU A 86 -3.42 -1.95 -17.59
N LEU A 87 -3.40 -3.24 -17.93
CA LEU A 87 -4.63 -4.06 -17.97
C LEU A 87 -5.18 -4.44 -16.59
N GLY A 88 -4.30 -4.66 -15.60
CA GLY A 88 -4.70 -5.04 -14.25
C GLY A 88 -5.52 -6.33 -14.20
N VAL A 89 -5.07 -7.33 -14.96
CA VAL A 89 -5.61 -8.71 -14.94
C VAL A 89 -5.23 -9.46 -13.68
#